data_AF-A0A1A8Q3D2-F1
#
_entry.id   AF-A0A1A8Q3D2-F1
#
_cell.length_a   1.000
_cell.length_b   1.000
_cell.length_c   1.000
_cell.angle_alpha   90.00
_cell.angle_beta   90.00
_cell.angle_gamma   90.00
#
_symmetry.space_group_name_H-M   'P 1'
#
loop_
_entity.id
_entity.type
_entity.pdbx_description
1 polymer ?
#
loop_
_entity_poly.entity_id
_entity_poly.type
_entity_poly.pdbx_seq_one_letter_code
_entity_poly.pdbx_strand_id
1 'polypeptide(L)'
;MELENIVANTVLLKAREGGGGKRKGRSKKWKEILRFPHISQCVELGKTIERDYASICEKQPIGRLLFRQYCEIKPNLQRCIQLLDAMEDYEVTPDEKRKSRGEQIIKTFLSKQSPQRVDIAEVFAERCRENLELSPCKEIFSECRKAAHEYLSGAPFADYQNSMYFDRFLQWKMLERQPITKDTFRQYRVLGKGGFGEVCACQVRATGKMYACKKLEKKRIKKRKGESMALNEKQILEKVNSRFVVSLAYAYETKDALCLVLTIMNGGDLKFHIY
;
A
#
# COMPACT_ATOMS: atom_id res chain seq x y z
N MET A 1 -4.34 11.95 38.56
CA MET A 1 -3.19 11.84 37.64
C MET A 1 -2.72 10.40 37.46
N GLU A 2 -2.46 9.62 38.53
CA GLU A 2 -2.03 8.21 38.39
C GLU A 2 -3.11 7.28 37.80
N LEU A 3 -4.35 7.34 38.31
CA LEU A 3 -5.44 6.49 37.82
C LEU A 3 -5.76 6.73 36.34
N GLU A 4 -5.79 7.99 35.90
CA GLU A 4 -6.03 8.36 34.50
C GLU A 4 -4.95 7.82 33.56
N ASN A 5 -3.68 7.90 33.98
CA ASN A 5 -2.56 7.34 33.22
C ASN A 5 -2.66 5.81 33.12
N ILE A 6 -3.00 5.13 34.22
CA ILE A 6 -3.16 3.67 34.22
C ILE A 6 -4.30 3.27 33.27
N VAL A 7 -5.46 3.91 33.39
CA VAL A 7 -6.62 3.66 32.51
C VAL A 7 -6.25 3.89 31.04
N ALA A 8 -5.61 5.02 30.74
CA ALA A 8 -5.16 5.37 29.39
C ALA A 8 -4.18 4.33 28.80
N ASN A 9 -3.29 3.79 29.64
CA ASN A 9 -2.32 2.77 29.24
C ASN A 9 -2.99 1.43 28.97
N THR A 10 -3.85 0.96 29.88
CA THR A 10 -4.60 -0.28 29.74
C THR A 10 -5.48 -0.26 28.50
N VAL A 11 -6.14 0.86 28.23
CA VAL A 11 -6.98 1.04 27.03
C VAL A 11 -6.13 0.96 25.75
N LEU A 12 -4.95 1.57 25.73
CA LEU A 12 -4.05 1.48 24.56
C LEU A 12 -3.51 0.06 24.35
N LEU A 13 -3.10 -0.63 25.41
CA LEU A 13 -2.60 -2.01 25.33
C LEU A 13 -3.66 -2.95 24.75
N LYS A 14 -4.89 -2.86 25.27
CA LYS A 14 -6.03 -3.63 24.75
C LYS A 14 -6.33 -3.33 23.28
N ALA A 15 -6.16 -2.08 22.84
CA ALA A 15 -6.33 -1.71 21.44
C ALA A 15 -5.22 -2.28 20.53
N ARG A 16 -3.98 -2.37 21.03
CA ARG A 16 -2.84 -2.97 20.33
C ARG A 16 -2.98 -4.48 20.13
N GLU A 17 -3.55 -5.17 21.12
CA GLU A 17 -3.86 -6.61 21.06
C GLU A 17 -5.03 -6.96 20.11
N GLY A 18 -5.53 -5.98 19.35
CA GLY A 18 -6.63 -6.17 18.41
C GLY A 18 -8.00 -5.82 18.98
N GLY A 19 -8.09 -5.23 20.16
CA GLY A 19 -9.34 -4.67 20.70
C GLY A 19 -10.40 -5.73 21.00
N GLY A 20 -10.33 -6.35 22.17
CA GLY A 20 -11.45 -6.91 22.95
C GLY A 20 -12.53 -7.76 22.26
N GLY A 21 -12.30 -8.40 21.12
CA GLY A 21 -13.26 -9.33 20.50
C GLY A 21 -13.09 -9.60 19.01
N LYS A 22 -14.03 -10.36 18.43
CA LYS A 22 -14.02 -10.86 17.02
C LYS A 22 -13.89 -9.78 15.94
N ARG A 23 -14.08 -8.50 16.27
CA ARG A 23 -14.12 -7.39 15.31
C ARG A 23 -12.76 -6.75 15.03
N LYS A 24 -11.71 -7.16 15.75
CA LYS A 24 -10.33 -6.66 15.60
C LYS A 24 -10.27 -5.12 15.66
N GLY A 25 -10.95 -4.51 16.63
CA GLY A 25 -11.01 -3.04 16.80
C GLY A 25 -12.00 -2.26 15.91
N ARG A 26 -12.67 -2.91 14.94
CA ARG A 26 -13.63 -2.23 14.04
C ARG A 26 -14.91 -1.77 14.75
N SER A 27 -15.45 -0.63 14.33
CA SER A 27 -16.78 -0.14 14.72
C SER A 27 -17.87 -1.17 14.43
N LYS A 28 -18.95 -1.19 15.24
CA LYS A 28 -20.12 -2.04 14.97
C LYS A 28 -20.75 -1.75 13.60
N LYS A 29 -20.67 -0.50 13.16
CA LYS A 29 -21.25 0.02 11.91
C LYS A 29 -20.25 0.12 10.74
N TRP A 30 -19.11 -0.58 10.79
CA TRP A 30 -18.05 -0.41 9.79
C TRP A 30 -18.50 -0.69 8.35
N LYS A 31 -19.45 -1.62 8.15
CA LYS A 31 -20.04 -1.92 6.83
C LYS A 31 -20.87 -0.76 6.27
N GLU A 32 -21.49 0.03 7.15
CA GLU A 32 -22.22 1.24 6.75
C GLU A 32 -21.23 2.35 6.40
N ILE A 33 -20.16 2.51 7.19
CA ILE A 33 -19.11 3.51 6.96
C ILE A 33 -18.39 3.28 5.63
N LEU A 34 -18.13 2.02 5.26
CA LEU A 34 -17.44 1.63 4.02
C LEU A 34 -18.41 1.04 2.98
N ARG A 35 -19.67 1.46 3.00
CA ARG A 35 -20.64 1.01 1.99
C ARG A 35 -20.24 1.59 0.63
N PHE A 36 -20.12 0.73 -0.37
CA PHE A 36 -19.82 1.20 -1.72
C PHE A 36 -20.94 2.08 -2.27
N PRO A 37 -20.59 3.14 -3.01
CA PRO A 37 -21.56 3.89 -3.78
C PRO A 37 -22.11 3.04 -4.93
N HIS A 38 -23.30 3.39 -5.41
CA HIS A 38 -23.84 2.81 -6.64
C HIS A 38 -22.94 3.18 -7.83
N ILE A 39 -22.84 2.31 -8.85
CA ILE A 39 -21.90 2.50 -9.96
C ILE A 39 -22.14 3.81 -10.74
N SER A 40 -23.39 4.26 -10.82
CA SER A 40 -23.74 5.55 -11.45
C SER A 40 -23.09 6.76 -10.76
N GLN A 41 -22.76 6.66 -9.47
CA GLN A 41 -22.07 7.72 -8.73
C GLN A 41 -20.56 7.75 -9.02
N CYS A 42 -20.02 6.71 -9.65
CA CYS A 42 -18.60 6.63 -10.02
C CYS A 42 -18.30 7.17 -11.42
N VAL A 43 -19.32 7.50 -12.22
CA VAL A 43 -19.17 7.87 -13.64
C VAL A 43 -18.24 9.07 -13.82
N GLU A 44 -18.41 10.11 -13.01
CA GLU A 44 -17.57 11.31 -13.11
C GLU A 44 -16.12 11.06 -12.70
N LEU A 45 -15.92 10.20 -11.69
CA LEU A 45 -14.58 9.75 -11.33
C LEU A 45 -13.93 8.95 -12.47
N GLY A 46 -14.68 8.09 -13.15
CA GLY A 46 -14.18 7.29 -14.27
C GLY A 46 -13.73 8.12 -15.49
N LYS A 47 -14.26 9.34 -15.65
CA LYS A 47 -13.83 10.30 -16.67
C LYS A 47 -12.57 11.07 -16.29
N THR A 48 -12.41 11.39 -15.01
CA THR A 48 -11.35 12.30 -14.52
C THR A 48 -10.12 11.56 -13.97
N ILE A 49 -10.23 10.26 -13.69
CA ILE A 49 -9.12 9.48 -13.17
C ILE A 49 -8.03 9.27 -14.24
N GLU A 50 -6.78 9.45 -13.85
CA GLU A 50 -5.62 9.13 -14.67
C GLU A 50 -5.59 7.63 -14.98
N ARG A 51 -5.49 7.28 -16.27
CA ARG A 51 -5.50 5.91 -16.78
C ARG A 51 -4.08 5.42 -17.08
N ASP A 52 -3.19 5.57 -16.10
CA ASP A 52 -1.81 5.08 -16.16
C ASP A 52 -1.72 3.65 -15.60
N TYR A 53 -1.19 2.72 -16.40
CA TYR A 53 -1.05 1.31 -16.03
C TYR A 53 -0.16 1.14 -14.79
N ALA A 54 1.02 1.77 -14.77
CA ALA A 54 1.96 1.63 -13.65
C ALA A 54 1.36 2.18 -12.35
N SER A 55 0.63 3.29 -12.42
CA SER A 55 -0.10 3.87 -11.29
C SER A 55 -1.20 2.96 -10.77
N ILE A 56 -2.09 2.47 -11.63
CA ILE A 56 -3.28 1.70 -11.21
C ILE A 56 -2.92 0.26 -10.89
N CYS A 57 -2.22 -0.43 -11.78
CA CYS A 57 -2.04 -1.88 -11.73
C CYS A 57 -0.75 -2.32 -11.02
N GLU A 58 0.18 -1.41 -10.71
CA GLU A 58 1.40 -1.74 -9.99
C GLU A 58 1.51 -0.99 -8.65
N LYS A 59 1.46 0.34 -8.67
CA LYS A 59 1.71 1.17 -7.48
C LYS A 59 0.54 1.16 -6.49
N GLN A 60 -0.70 1.13 -6.97
CA GLN A 60 -1.89 1.12 -6.12
C GLN A 60 -2.28 -0.30 -5.71
N PRO A 61 -2.22 -0.69 -4.41
CA PRO A 61 -2.40 -2.09 -4.01
C PRO A 61 -3.76 -2.68 -4.37
N ILE A 62 -4.84 -1.91 -4.24
CA ILE A 62 -6.19 -2.37 -4.60
C ILE A 62 -6.35 -2.48 -6.12
N GLY A 63 -5.75 -1.56 -6.89
CA GLY A 63 -5.76 -1.62 -8.34
C GLY A 63 -4.95 -2.82 -8.87
N ARG A 64 -3.74 -3.06 -8.34
CA ARG A 64 -2.94 -4.27 -8.60
C ARG A 64 -3.71 -5.55 -8.30
N LEU A 65 -4.40 -5.59 -7.16
CA LEU A 65 -5.21 -6.75 -6.77
C LEU A 65 -6.38 -7.00 -7.75
N LEU A 66 -7.16 -5.97 -8.08
CA LEU A 66 -8.30 -6.10 -8.99
C LEU A 66 -7.86 -6.43 -10.42
N PHE A 67 -6.76 -5.86 -10.89
CA PHE A 67 -6.17 -6.21 -12.18
C PHE A 67 -5.73 -7.67 -12.21
N ARG A 68 -5.11 -8.18 -11.14
CA ARG A 68 -4.73 -9.60 -11.03
C ARG A 68 -5.93 -10.53 -11.01
N GLN A 69 -6.99 -10.19 -10.27
CA GLN A 69 -8.26 -10.95 -10.30
C GLN A 69 -8.90 -10.98 -11.70
N TYR A 70 -8.77 -9.89 -12.45
CA TYR A 70 -9.16 -9.85 -13.86
C TYR A 70 -8.24 -10.70 -14.76
N CYS A 71 -6.94 -10.74 -14.49
CA CYS A 71 -6.02 -11.59 -15.25
C CYS A 71 -6.25 -13.09 -14.97
N GLU A 72 -6.67 -13.47 -13.76
CA GLU A 72 -6.95 -14.86 -13.37
C GLU A 72 -8.04 -15.53 -14.22
N ILE A 73 -9.02 -14.76 -14.73
CA ILE A 73 -10.09 -15.30 -15.59
C ILE A 73 -9.65 -15.56 -17.04
N LYS A 74 -8.45 -15.10 -17.43
CA LYS A 74 -7.91 -15.24 -18.79
C LYS A 74 -6.60 -16.05 -18.74
N PRO A 75 -6.55 -17.30 -19.23
CA PRO A 75 -5.38 -18.18 -19.08
C PRO A 75 -4.05 -17.58 -19.57
N ASN A 76 -4.07 -16.78 -20.64
CA ASN A 76 -2.86 -16.12 -21.16
C ASN A 76 -2.35 -15.04 -20.20
N LEU A 77 -3.26 -14.24 -19.63
CA LEU A 77 -2.90 -13.19 -18.68
C LEU A 77 -2.47 -13.79 -17.33
N GLN A 78 -3.16 -14.82 -16.88
CA GLN A 78 -2.81 -15.55 -15.67
C GLN A 78 -1.37 -16.08 -15.72
N ARG A 79 -0.95 -16.68 -16.85
CA ARG A 79 0.43 -17.13 -17.05
C ARG A 79 1.44 -15.98 -17.00
N CYS A 80 1.11 -14.80 -17.56
CA CYS A 80 1.96 -13.61 -17.46
C CYS A 80 2.14 -13.15 -16.00
N ILE A 81 1.05 -13.14 -15.22
CA ILE A 81 1.08 -12.79 -13.80
C ILE A 81 1.91 -13.80 -13.00
N GLN A 82 1.76 -15.10 -13.28
CA GLN A 82 2.54 -16.16 -12.63
C GLN A 82 4.04 -16.04 -12.93
N LEU A 83 4.41 -15.68 -14.17
CA LEU A 83 5.80 -15.39 -14.51
C LEU A 83 6.34 -14.19 -13.71
N LEU A 84 5.58 -13.08 -13.62
CA LEU A 84 5.96 -11.91 -12.80
C LEU A 84 6.17 -12.28 -11.34
N ASP A 85 5.27 -13.09 -10.75
CA ASP A 85 5.39 -13.54 -9.37
C ASP A 85 6.61 -14.44 -9.16
N ALA A 86 6.90 -15.32 -10.12
CA ALA A 86 8.07 -16.18 -10.07
C ALA A 86 9.39 -15.38 -10.16
N MET A 87 9.41 -14.29 -10.94
CA MET A 87 10.56 -13.38 -11.02
C MET A 87 10.73 -12.55 -9.74
N GLU A 88 9.65 -12.05 -9.13
CA GLU A 88 9.69 -11.39 -7.81
C GLU A 88 10.25 -12.33 -6.73
N ASP A 89 9.83 -13.61 -6.74
CA ASP A 89 10.32 -14.64 -5.82
C ASP A 89 11.80 -15.00 -6.05
N TYR A 90 12.25 -15.03 -7.31
CA TYR A 90 13.66 -15.27 -7.67
C TYR A 90 14.60 -14.20 -7.07
N GLU A 91 14.21 -12.92 -7.07
CA GLU A 91 15.03 -11.81 -6.57
C GLU A 91 15.30 -11.87 -5.05
N VAL A 92 14.40 -12.51 -4.31
CA VAL A 92 14.50 -12.73 -2.86
C VAL A 92 14.95 -14.15 -2.49
N THR A 93 15.17 -15.01 -3.48
CA THR A 93 15.66 -16.37 -3.26
C THR A 93 17.12 -16.33 -2.77
N PRO A 94 17.49 -17.10 -1.73
CA PRO A 94 18.88 -17.22 -1.26
C PRO A 94 19.84 -17.66 -2.36
N ASP A 95 21.10 -17.22 -2.29
CA ASP A 95 22.11 -17.44 -3.32
C ASP A 95 22.28 -18.93 -3.67
N GLU A 96 22.22 -19.82 -2.67
CA GLU A 96 22.42 -21.26 -2.82
C GLU A 96 21.32 -21.94 -3.65
N LYS A 97 20.11 -21.35 -3.67
CA LYS A 97 18.94 -21.88 -4.38
C LYS A 97 18.58 -21.07 -5.63
N ARG A 98 19.25 -19.95 -5.87
CA ARG A 98 18.87 -19.02 -6.93
C ARG A 98 19.04 -19.65 -8.31
N LYS A 99 20.14 -20.37 -8.55
CA LYS A 99 20.37 -21.06 -9.83
C LYS A 99 19.24 -22.03 -10.17
N SER A 100 18.92 -22.95 -9.27
CA SER A 100 17.85 -23.95 -9.49
C SER A 100 16.47 -23.30 -9.63
N ARG A 101 16.21 -22.20 -8.91
CA ARG A 101 14.99 -21.41 -9.08
C ARG A 101 14.91 -20.77 -10.47
N GLY A 102 16.00 -20.19 -10.96
CA GLY A 102 16.09 -19.62 -12.31
C GLY A 102 15.85 -20.66 -13.40
N GLU A 103 16.47 -21.84 -13.29
CA GLU A 103 16.27 -22.96 -14.21
C GLU A 103 14.79 -23.40 -14.25
N GLN A 104 14.15 -23.47 -13.08
CA GLN A 104 12.73 -23.80 -12.98
C GLN A 104 11.85 -22.77 -13.71
N ILE A 105 12.15 -21.47 -13.57
CA ILE A 105 11.41 -20.39 -14.24
C ILE A 105 11.56 -20.51 -15.76
N ILE A 106 12.79 -20.67 -16.25
CA ILE A 106 13.07 -20.83 -17.69
C ILE A 106 12.32 -22.05 -18.23
N LYS A 107 12.42 -23.19 -17.56
CA LYS A 107 11.73 -24.43 -17.96
C LYS A 107 10.21 -24.28 -17.97
N THR A 108 9.64 -23.58 -16.98
CA THR A 108 8.18 -23.50 -16.80
C THR A 108 7.55 -22.46 -17.73
N PHE A 109 8.16 -21.29 -17.89
CA PHE A 109 7.51 -20.16 -18.57
C PHE A 109 8.14 -19.79 -19.91
N LEU A 110 9.42 -20.11 -20.14
CA LEU A 110 10.15 -19.69 -21.34
C LEU A 110 10.41 -20.84 -22.32
N SER A 111 10.23 -22.10 -21.91
CA SER A 111 10.42 -23.26 -22.78
C SER A 111 9.29 -23.40 -23.81
N LYS A 112 9.66 -23.66 -25.08
CA LYS A 112 8.73 -23.92 -26.18
C LYS A 112 7.80 -25.11 -25.92
N GLN A 113 8.27 -26.11 -25.17
CA GLN A 113 7.54 -27.34 -24.86
C GLN A 113 6.63 -27.21 -23.63
N SER A 114 6.71 -26.09 -22.89
CA SER A 114 5.93 -25.93 -21.67
C SER A 114 4.47 -25.58 -21.95
N PRO A 115 3.49 -26.23 -21.29
CA PRO A 115 2.09 -25.80 -21.35
C PRO A 115 1.85 -24.46 -20.66
N GLN A 116 2.75 -24.02 -19.78
CA GLN A 116 2.68 -22.75 -19.07
C GLN A 116 3.49 -21.63 -19.74
N ARG A 117 3.92 -21.85 -20.99
CA ARG A 117 4.73 -20.88 -21.76
C ARG A 117 4.07 -19.51 -21.82
N VAL A 118 4.88 -18.46 -21.74
CA VAL A 118 4.50 -17.06 -21.94
C VAL A 118 5.16 -16.58 -23.23
N ASP A 119 4.38 -16.46 -24.31
CA ASP A 119 4.90 -16.27 -25.67
C ASP A 119 5.76 -15.01 -25.83
N ILE A 120 5.35 -13.90 -25.20
CA ILE A 120 6.09 -12.62 -25.23
C ILE A 120 7.46 -12.68 -24.53
N ALA A 121 7.70 -13.68 -23.68
CA ALA A 121 8.93 -13.82 -22.91
C ALA A 121 9.82 -14.95 -23.45
N GLU A 122 9.28 -15.87 -24.25
CA GLU A 122 9.99 -17.03 -24.80
C GLU A 122 11.26 -16.65 -25.57
N VAL A 123 11.23 -15.52 -26.28
CA VAL A 123 12.37 -14.99 -27.03
C VAL A 123 13.63 -14.74 -26.17
N PHE A 124 13.47 -14.55 -24.86
CA PHE A 124 14.58 -14.31 -23.94
C PHE A 124 15.15 -15.58 -23.30
N ALA A 125 14.60 -16.77 -23.61
CA ALA A 125 14.93 -18.02 -22.92
C ALA A 125 16.43 -18.36 -22.93
N GLU A 126 17.08 -18.28 -24.10
CA GLU A 126 18.50 -18.64 -24.25
C GLU A 126 19.41 -17.63 -23.55
N ARG A 127 19.15 -16.33 -23.72
CA ARG A 127 19.89 -15.27 -23.01
C ARG A 127 19.77 -15.41 -21.49
N CYS A 128 18.58 -15.70 -20.96
CA CYS A 128 18.41 -15.95 -19.54
C CYS A 128 19.19 -17.18 -19.06
N ARG A 129 19.27 -18.25 -19.88
CA ARG A 129 20.02 -19.47 -19.55
C ARG A 129 21.53 -19.20 -19.51
N GLU A 130 22.06 -18.52 -20.51
CA GLU A 130 23.48 -18.14 -20.57
C GLU A 130 23.88 -17.28 -19.37
N ASN A 131 23.10 -16.25 -19.06
CA ASN A 131 23.37 -15.38 -17.91
C ASN A 131 23.29 -16.14 -16.58
N LEU A 132 22.35 -17.08 -16.46
CA LEU A 132 22.19 -17.90 -15.25
C LEU A 132 23.37 -18.84 -15.01
N GLU A 133 23.97 -19.38 -16.08
CA GLU A 133 25.18 -20.21 -16.00
C GLU A 133 26.42 -19.40 -15.63
N LEU A 134 26.56 -18.18 -16.18
CA LEU A 134 27.68 -17.29 -15.89
C LEU A 134 27.63 -16.73 -14.47
N SER A 135 26.50 -16.15 -14.08
CA SER A 135 26.31 -15.53 -12.77
C SER A 135 24.82 -15.39 -12.43
N PRO A 136 24.30 -16.10 -11.41
CA PRO A 136 22.92 -15.97 -10.92
C PRO A 136 22.65 -14.61 -10.25
N CYS A 137 22.74 -13.51 -11.00
CA CYS A 137 22.40 -12.19 -10.50
C CYS A 137 20.87 -11.99 -10.49
N LYS A 138 20.41 -10.95 -9.78
CA LYS A 138 18.98 -10.69 -9.59
C LYS A 138 18.28 -10.22 -10.87
N GLU A 139 19.04 -9.63 -11.79
CA GLU A 139 18.52 -8.92 -12.96
C GLU A 139 18.38 -9.79 -14.23
N ILE A 140 18.62 -11.10 -14.14
CA ILE A 140 18.62 -12.02 -15.30
C ILE A 140 17.30 -11.97 -16.07
N PHE A 141 16.18 -11.75 -15.37
CA PHE A 141 14.84 -11.70 -15.97
C PHE A 141 14.30 -10.27 -16.19
N SER A 142 15.14 -9.25 -16.09
CA SER A 142 14.73 -7.84 -16.25
C SER A 142 14.05 -7.56 -17.60
N GLU A 143 14.53 -8.16 -18.70
CA GLU A 143 13.91 -8.04 -20.02
C GLU A 143 12.56 -8.77 -20.11
N CYS A 144 12.47 -9.98 -19.54
CA CYS A 144 11.19 -10.72 -19.44
C CYS A 144 10.15 -9.91 -18.65
N ARG A 145 10.56 -9.30 -17.53
CA ARG A 145 9.72 -8.42 -16.71
C ARG A 145 9.26 -7.21 -17.52
N LYS A 146 10.16 -6.54 -18.24
CA LYS A 146 9.82 -5.40 -19.09
C LYS A 146 8.81 -5.78 -20.18
N ALA A 147 9.05 -6.86 -20.91
CA ALA A 147 8.15 -7.35 -21.96
C ALA A 147 6.76 -7.72 -21.41
N ALA A 148 6.70 -8.34 -20.22
CA ALA A 148 5.44 -8.66 -19.56
C ALA A 148 4.63 -7.42 -19.21
N HIS A 149 5.26 -6.38 -18.64
CA HIS A 149 4.55 -5.13 -18.35
C HIS A 149 4.15 -4.37 -19.62
N GLU A 150 4.99 -4.34 -20.64
CA GLU A 150 4.67 -3.73 -21.94
C GLU A 150 3.43 -4.38 -22.57
N TYR A 151 3.38 -5.72 -22.60
CA TYR A 151 2.21 -6.46 -23.05
C TYR A 151 0.97 -6.17 -22.18
N LEU A 152 1.09 -6.26 -20.85
CA LEU A 152 -0.04 -6.06 -19.94
C LEU A 152 -0.59 -4.63 -19.96
N SER A 153 0.26 -3.63 -20.21
CA SER A 153 -0.12 -2.21 -20.29
C SER A 153 -0.88 -1.85 -21.57
N GLY A 154 -0.83 -2.70 -22.60
CA GLY A 154 -1.54 -2.51 -23.86
C GLY A 154 -3.01 -2.98 -23.82
N ALA A 155 -3.37 -3.86 -24.76
CA ALA A 155 -4.73 -4.37 -24.89
C ALA A 155 -5.32 -4.98 -23.59
N PRO A 156 -4.57 -5.75 -22.77
CA PRO A 156 -5.10 -6.30 -21.51
C PRO A 156 -5.56 -5.22 -20.53
N PHE A 157 -4.84 -4.09 -20.44
CA PHE A 157 -5.20 -2.98 -19.57
C PHE A 157 -6.39 -2.17 -20.14
N ALA A 158 -6.49 -2.02 -21.45
CA ALA A 158 -7.66 -1.41 -22.08
C ALA A 158 -8.94 -2.24 -21.82
N ASP A 159 -8.86 -3.57 -21.99
CA ASP A 159 -9.97 -4.47 -21.68
C ASP A 159 -10.34 -4.44 -20.19
N TYR A 160 -9.34 -4.40 -19.30
CA TYR A 160 -9.56 -4.29 -17.85
C TYR A 160 -10.39 -3.05 -17.51
N GLN A 161 -10.08 -1.90 -18.12
CA GLN A 161 -10.79 -0.64 -17.91
C GLN A 161 -12.27 -0.70 -18.31
N ASN A 162 -12.64 -1.61 -19.20
CA ASN A 162 -14.02 -1.85 -19.63
C ASN A 162 -14.69 -3.00 -18.86
N SER A 163 -14.05 -3.54 -17.82
CA SER A 163 -14.54 -4.67 -17.04
C SER A 163 -15.14 -4.25 -15.70
N MET A 164 -15.97 -5.13 -15.12
CA MET A 164 -16.52 -4.93 -13.77
C MET A 164 -15.47 -4.79 -12.66
N TYR A 165 -14.23 -5.23 -12.91
CA TYR A 165 -13.13 -5.08 -11.95
C TYR A 165 -12.68 -3.62 -11.87
N PHE A 166 -12.69 -2.90 -12.99
CA PHE A 166 -12.41 -1.47 -13.00
C PHE A 166 -13.55 -0.65 -12.39
N ASP A 167 -14.79 -1.03 -12.63
CA ASP A 167 -15.95 -0.47 -11.91
C ASP A 167 -15.80 -0.61 -10.39
N ARG A 168 -15.37 -1.79 -9.93
CA ARG A 168 -15.06 -2.03 -8.52
C ARG A 168 -13.88 -1.19 -8.04
N PHE A 169 -12.85 -0.98 -8.87
CA PHE A 169 -11.75 -0.08 -8.55
C PHE A 169 -12.25 1.35 -8.33
N LEU A 170 -13.13 1.87 -9.20
CA LEU A 170 -13.72 3.19 -9.05
C LEU A 170 -14.54 3.32 -7.75
N GLN A 171 -15.31 2.29 -7.37
CA GLN A 171 -16.01 2.29 -6.07
C GLN A 171 -15.05 2.40 -4.89
N TRP A 172 -13.90 1.72 -4.95
CA TRP A 172 -12.84 1.85 -3.94
C TRP A 172 -12.20 3.24 -3.93
N LYS A 173 -11.94 3.82 -5.10
CA LYS A 173 -11.40 5.19 -5.22
C LYS A 173 -12.39 6.24 -4.72
N MET A 174 -13.69 6.03 -4.90
CA MET A 174 -14.74 6.87 -4.29
C MET A 174 -14.71 6.84 -2.76
N LEU A 175 -14.49 5.66 -2.16
CA LEU A 175 -14.33 5.53 -0.71
C LEU A 175 -13.05 6.21 -0.21
N GLU A 176 -11.94 6.07 -0.93
CA GLU A 176 -10.67 6.73 -0.61
C GLU A 176 -10.78 8.26 -0.62
N ARG A 177 -11.56 8.81 -1.56
CA ARG A 177 -11.76 10.26 -1.72
C ARG A 177 -12.80 10.87 -0.78
N GLN A 178 -13.43 10.08 0.10
CA GLN A 178 -14.38 10.64 1.08
C GLN A 178 -13.68 11.59 2.05
N PRO A 179 -14.36 12.66 2.51
CA PRO A 179 -13.79 13.59 3.47
C PRO A 179 -13.33 12.90 4.76
N ILE A 180 -12.11 13.23 5.19
CA ILE A 180 -11.55 12.73 6.45
C ILE A 180 -11.72 13.80 7.52
N THR A 181 -12.32 13.42 8.64
CA THR A 181 -12.54 14.30 9.79
C THR A 181 -12.04 13.66 11.07
N LYS A 182 -12.11 14.40 12.19
CA LYS A 182 -11.80 13.87 13.53
C LYS A 182 -12.62 12.61 13.86
N ASP A 183 -13.82 12.47 13.30
CA ASP A 183 -14.75 11.38 13.61
C ASP A 183 -14.37 10.07 12.90
N THR A 184 -13.48 10.13 11.92
CA THR A 184 -12.86 8.94 11.30
C THR A 184 -12.04 8.14 12.33
N PHE A 185 -11.57 8.79 13.40
CA PHE A 185 -10.63 8.20 14.34
C PHE A 185 -11.20 8.04 15.76
N ARG A 186 -10.63 7.10 16.52
CA ARG A 186 -10.66 7.09 17.98
C ARG A 186 -9.29 7.55 18.47
N GLN A 187 -9.25 8.52 19.38
CA GLN A 187 -8.00 8.98 19.98
C GLN A 187 -7.71 8.19 21.26
N TYR A 188 -6.43 7.96 21.50
CA TYR A 188 -5.88 7.33 22.71
C TYR A 188 -4.86 8.28 23.34
N ARG A 189 -4.09 7.79 24.32
CA ARG A 189 -3.11 8.59 25.04
C ARG A 189 -2.06 9.26 24.14
N VAL A 190 -1.48 10.33 24.67
CA VAL A 190 -0.29 10.99 24.12
C VAL A 190 0.90 10.03 24.22
N LEU A 191 1.65 9.91 23.12
CA LEU A 191 2.86 9.13 23.00
C LEU A 191 4.12 10.00 23.18
N GLY A 192 4.03 11.27 22.78
CA GLY A 192 5.13 12.22 22.91
C GLY A 192 4.68 13.65 22.64
N LYS A 193 5.50 14.62 23.07
CA LYS A 193 5.29 16.05 22.81
C LYS A 193 6.38 16.54 21.85
N GLY A 194 6.00 17.36 20.88
CA GLY A 194 6.89 17.94 19.88
C GLY A 194 6.82 19.47 19.87
N GLY A 195 7.60 20.08 18.98
CA GLY A 195 7.72 21.55 18.92
C GLY A 195 6.40 22.30 18.70
N PHE A 196 5.50 21.73 17.88
CA PHE A 196 4.22 22.35 17.51
C PHE A 196 2.98 21.73 18.17
N GLY A 197 3.14 20.75 19.04
CA GLY A 197 2.00 20.07 19.67
C GLY A 197 2.37 18.70 20.22
N GLU A 198 1.51 17.72 20.00
CA GLU A 198 1.62 16.38 20.56
C GLU A 198 1.43 15.31 19.49
N VAL A 199 1.94 14.11 19.79
CA VAL A 199 1.67 12.90 19.04
C VAL A 199 0.85 11.99 19.94
N CYS A 200 -0.35 11.61 19.52
CA CYS A 200 -1.19 10.65 20.25
C CYS A 200 -1.40 9.37 19.43
N ALA A 201 -1.66 8.25 20.10
CA ALA A 201 -2.13 7.06 19.40
C ALA A 201 -3.57 7.30 18.90
N CYS A 202 -3.91 6.76 17.74
CA CYS A 202 -5.26 6.80 17.20
C CYS A 202 -5.60 5.50 16.45
N GLN A 203 -6.88 5.26 16.23
CA GLN A 203 -7.37 4.10 15.49
C GLN A 203 -8.44 4.51 14.49
N VAL A 204 -8.34 4.03 13.25
CA VAL A 204 -9.38 4.24 12.24
C VAL A 204 -10.62 3.43 12.65
N ARG A 205 -11.77 4.10 12.85
CA ARG A 205 -12.99 3.46 13.36
C ARG A 205 -13.48 2.34 12.46
N ALA A 206 -13.40 2.52 11.15
CA ALA A 206 -13.91 1.57 10.17
C ALA A 206 -13.04 0.30 10.06
N THR A 207 -11.72 0.45 10.05
CA THR A 207 -10.78 -0.66 9.79
C THR A 207 -10.18 -1.26 11.07
N GLY A 208 -10.20 -0.53 12.19
CA GLY A 208 -9.56 -0.95 13.44
C GLY A 208 -8.03 -0.78 13.44
N LYS A 209 -7.43 -0.28 12.35
CA LYS A 209 -5.99 -0.12 12.23
C LYS A 209 -5.48 1.04 13.11
N MET A 210 -4.40 0.77 13.84
CA MET A 210 -3.74 1.73 14.73
C MET A 210 -2.74 2.61 13.95
N TYR A 211 -2.66 3.87 14.35
CA TYR A 211 -1.78 4.90 13.78
C TYR A 211 -1.31 5.87 14.87
N ALA A 212 -0.30 6.68 14.56
CA ALA A 212 0.07 7.85 15.34
C ALA A 212 -0.55 9.10 14.70
N CYS A 213 -1.12 9.98 15.50
CA CYS A 213 -1.65 11.27 15.04
C CYS A 213 -0.77 12.38 15.58
N LYS A 214 0.07 12.95 14.71
CA LYS A 214 0.86 14.14 14.99
C LYS A 214 -0.03 15.36 14.81
N LYS A 215 -0.35 16.04 15.91
CA LYS A 215 -1.17 17.26 15.93
C LYS A 215 -0.27 18.48 16.00
N LEU A 216 -0.41 19.37 15.02
CA LEU A 216 0.31 20.63 14.93
C LEU A 216 -0.67 21.76 15.22
N GLU A 217 -0.54 22.43 16.36
CA GLU A 217 -1.45 23.50 16.78
C GLU A 217 -1.34 24.72 15.86
N LYS A 218 -2.45 25.10 15.21
CA LYS A 218 -2.49 26.20 14.22
C LYS A 218 -1.96 27.52 14.80
N LYS A 219 -2.31 27.82 16.05
CA LYS A 219 -1.82 29.01 16.76
C LYS A 219 -0.29 28.98 16.94
N ARG A 220 0.31 27.83 17.25
CA ARG A 220 1.76 27.70 17.41
C ARG A 220 2.49 27.76 16.09
N ILE A 221 1.94 27.16 15.03
CA ILE A 221 2.47 27.26 13.66
C ILE A 221 2.57 28.73 13.26
N LYS A 222 1.45 29.47 13.35
CA LYS A 222 1.40 30.89 13.00
C LYS A 222 2.35 31.73 13.83
N LYS A 223 2.39 31.52 15.16
CA LYS A 223 3.28 32.25 16.08
C LYS A 223 4.76 32.11 15.70
N ARG A 224 5.16 30.95 15.19
CA ARG A 224 6.56 30.64 14.83
C ARG A 224 6.84 30.73 13.33
N LYS A 225 5.87 31.19 12.52
CA LYS A 225 5.97 31.22 11.05
C LYS A 225 6.37 29.86 10.45
N GLY A 226 5.80 28.78 10.99
CA GLY A 226 6.15 27.39 10.67
C GLY A 226 5.35 26.75 9.54
N GLU A 227 4.60 27.54 8.74
CA GLU A 227 3.68 27.04 7.72
C GLU A 227 4.40 26.24 6.64
N SER A 228 5.51 26.75 6.12
CA SER A 228 6.32 26.08 5.09
C SER A 228 6.90 24.77 5.61
N MET A 229 7.36 24.74 6.86
CA MET A 229 7.90 23.54 7.50
C MET A 229 6.83 22.44 7.64
N ALA A 230 5.63 22.80 8.10
CA ALA A 230 4.52 21.86 8.25
C ALA A 230 4.06 21.30 6.89
N LEU A 231 3.98 22.16 5.86
CA LEU A 231 3.61 21.74 4.51
C LEU A 231 4.68 20.84 3.88
N ASN A 232 5.95 21.18 4.02
CA ASN A 232 7.07 20.41 3.48
C ASN A 232 7.12 19.00 4.10
N GLU A 233 6.93 18.88 5.42
CA GLU A 233 6.83 17.57 6.08
C GLU A 233 5.70 16.73 5.47
N LYS A 234 4.50 17.31 5.28
CA LYS A 234 3.37 16.61 4.66
C LYS A 234 3.70 16.15 3.23
N GLN A 235 4.26 17.03 2.40
CA GLN A 235 4.53 16.75 0.98
C GLN A 235 5.62 15.69 0.79
N ILE A 236 6.65 15.70 1.63
CA ILE A 236 7.70 14.67 1.62
C ILE A 236 7.09 13.33 2.03
N LEU A 237 6.37 13.28 3.15
CA LEU A 237 5.79 12.02 3.66
C LEU A 237 4.69 11.44 2.76
N GLU A 238 4.02 12.26 1.95
CA GLU A 238 3.06 11.82 0.94
C GLU A 238 3.72 11.12 -0.25
N LYS A 239 4.92 11.55 -0.65
CA LYS A 239 5.64 11.01 -1.81
C LYS A 239 6.52 9.81 -1.46
N VAL A 240 7.02 9.74 -0.23
CA VAL A 240 7.93 8.68 0.20
C VAL A 240 7.16 7.39 0.51
N ASN A 241 7.49 6.32 -0.22
CA ASN A 241 7.03 4.96 0.06
C ASN A 241 8.24 4.06 0.32
N SER A 242 8.72 4.04 1.57
CA SER A 242 9.87 3.22 2.00
C SER A 242 9.54 2.50 3.29
N ARG A 243 10.01 1.24 3.43
CA ARG A 243 9.86 0.45 4.66
C ARG A 243 10.61 1.04 5.87
N PHE A 244 11.54 1.95 5.63
CA PHE A 244 12.41 2.56 6.66
C PHE A 244 11.99 3.98 7.04
N VAL A 245 10.92 4.51 6.42
CA VAL A 245 10.38 5.84 6.72
C VAL A 245 8.93 5.68 7.13
N VAL A 246 8.49 6.42 8.15
CA VAL A 246 7.07 6.42 8.54
C VAL A 246 6.21 6.90 7.37
N SER A 247 5.15 6.18 7.06
CA SER A 247 4.26 6.53 5.95
C SER A 247 3.12 7.42 6.44
N LEU A 248 2.77 8.44 5.66
CA LEU A 248 1.57 9.24 5.87
C LEU A 248 0.36 8.51 5.28
N ALA A 249 -0.67 8.27 6.09
CA ALA A 249 -1.92 7.65 5.66
C ALA A 249 -3.05 8.66 5.48
N TYR A 250 -3.11 9.70 6.32
CA TYR A 250 -4.13 10.75 6.24
C TYR A 250 -3.55 12.10 6.64
N ALA A 251 -4.03 13.16 5.99
CA ALA A 251 -3.87 14.53 6.45
C ALA A 251 -5.25 15.17 6.55
N TYR A 252 -5.56 15.79 7.70
CA TYR A 252 -6.83 16.48 7.91
C TYR A 252 -6.64 17.63 8.90
N GLU A 253 -7.63 18.51 8.99
CA GLU A 253 -7.63 19.59 9.97
C GLU A 253 -8.75 19.45 11.00
N THR A 254 -8.55 20.13 12.12
CA THR A 254 -9.56 20.38 13.13
C THR A 254 -9.69 21.88 13.36
N LYS A 255 -10.55 22.29 14.28
CA LYS A 255 -10.68 23.69 14.69
C LYS A 255 -9.32 24.30 15.07
N ASP A 256 -8.51 23.56 15.83
CA ASP A 256 -7.31 24.12 16.48
C ASP A 256 -5.98 23.54 15.96
N ALA A 257 -5.99 22.45 15.19
CA ALA A 257 -4.77 21.76 14.75
C ALA A 257 -4.83 21.23 13.31
N LEU A 258 -3.67 21.11 12.68
CA LEU A 258 -3.44 20.25 11.51
C LEU A 258 -2.97 18.87 12.00
N CYS A 259 -3.47 17.80 11.39
CA CYS A 259 -3.22 16.44 11.83
C CYS A 259 -2.58 15.61 10.71
N LEU A 260 -1.44 15.00 11.01
CA LEU A 260 -0.79 14.00 10.16
C LEU A 260 -0.94 12.62 10.83
N VAL A 261 -1.58 11.68 10.12
CA VAL A 261 -1.80 10.32 10.59
C VAL A 261 -0.74 9.41 9.98
N LEU A 262 0.19 8.95 10.81
CA LEU A 262 1.43 8.29 10.43
C LEU A 262 1.47 6.84 10.92
N THR A 263 2.31 6.02 10.30
CA THR A 263 2.68 4.70 10.83
C THR A 263 3.01 4.79 12.32
N ILE A 264 2.37 3.97 13.15
CA ILE A 264 2.64 3.93 14.59
C ILE A 264 3.89 3.09 14.87
N MET A 265 4.87 3.70 15.53
CA MET A 265 6.10 3.05 15.97
C MET A 265 5.99 2.74 17.47
N ASN A 266 5.67 1.49 17.80
CA ASN A 266 5.36 1.11 19.19
C ASN A 266 6.58 1.02 20.11
N GLY A 267 7.77 0.90 19.54
CA GLY A 267 9.03 0.75 20.29
C GLY A 267 9.54 2.02 20.95
N GLY A 268 8.97 3.19 20.66
CA GLY A 268 9.57 4.47 21.10
C GLY A 268 10.73 4.90 20.20
N ASP A 269 11.42 5.97 20.58
CA ASP A 269 12.57 6.51 19.87
C ASP A 269 13.89 5.95 20.41
N LEU A 270 14.96 6.00 19.61
CA LEU A 270 16.28 5.47 20.00
C LEU A 270 16.88 6.21 21.20
N LYS A 271 16.53 7.48 21.42
CA LYS A 271 17.05 8.22 22.58
C LYS A 271 16.59 7.57 23.88
N PHE A 272 15.34 7.09 23.95
CA PHE A 272 14.84 6.32 25.10
C PHE A 272 15.52 4.96 25.30
N HIS A 273 16.04 4.34 24.23
CA HIS A 273 16.72 3.04 24.36
C HIS A 273 18.21 3.15 24.68
N ILE A 274 18.82 4.30 24.36
CA ILE A 274 20.24 4.55 24.61
C ILE A 274 20.47 5.07 26.03
N TYR A 275 19.57 5.90 26.54
CA TYR A 275 19.66 6.55 27.85
C TYR A 275 18.59 6.03 28.80
#